data_AF-A0A9P7RC37-F1
#
_entry.id   AF-A0A9P7RC37-F1
#
_cell.length_a   1.000
_cell.length_b   1.000
_cell.length_c   1.000
_cell.angle_alpha   90.00
_cell.angle_beta   90.00
_cell.angle_gamma   90.00
#
_symmetry.space_group_name_H-M   'P 1'
#
loop_
_entity.id
_entity.type
_entity.pdbx_description
1 polymer ?
#
loop_
_entity_poly.entity_id
_entity_poly.type
_entity_poly.pdbx_seq_one_letter_code
_entity_poly.pdbx_strand_id
1 'polypeptide(L)'
;MIIIPLLILISSLFTITQTCPNHSSLHTLTLKMPETYNKAFIPLESNPLVFNELIAALGASRNLHFQDVFALDDPAFLPPKILALVLVFPTTPTYEARLTAEDAGAKDWMVEHDEEDEDAVWFKQTINNACGLYAVLHALANGRAKDFL
;
A
#
# COMPACT_ATOMS: atom_id res chain seq x y z
N MET A 1 8.70 -3.87 7.40
CA MET A 1 7.27 -4.10 7.08
C MET A 1 6.63 -2.76 6.78
N ILE A 2 7.16 -2.09 5.76
CA ILE A 2 6.58 -0.91 5.15
C ILE A 2 5.98 -1.42 3.84
N ILE A 3 4.65 -1.50 3.79
CA ILE A 3 3.95 -1.82 2.54
C ILE A 3 3.61 -0.47 1.92
N ILE A 4 4.26 -0.18 0.80
CA ILE A 4 3.78 0.84 -0.13
C ILE A 4 2.52 0.25 -0.77
N PRO A 5 1.33 0.86 -0.59
CA PRO A 5 0.22 0.50 -1.44
C PRO A 5 0.62 0.97 -2.83
N LEU A 6 1.01 0.02 -3.67
CA LEU A 6 1.07 0.23 -5.10
C LEU A 6 -0.37 0.52 -5.52
N LEU A 7 -0.75 1.81 -5.49
CA LEU A 7 -2.01 2.29 -6.02
C LEU A 7 -1.88 2.15 -7.55
N ILE A 8 -2.05 0.93 -8.06
CA ILE A 8 -2.25 0.73 -9.49
C ILE A 8 -3.63 1.31 -9.78
N LEU A 9 -3.68 2.61 -10.06
CA LEU A 9 -4.68 3.14 -10.98
C LEU A 9 -4.50 2.35 -12.26
N ILE A 10 -5.45 1.44 -12.54
CA ILE A 10 -5.42 0.57 -13.71
C ILE A 10 -5.63 1.44 -14.94
N SER A 11 -4.56 2.08 -15.40
CA SER A 11 -4.45 2.64 -16.74
C SER A 11 -3.01 2.45 -17.21
N SER A 12 -2.86 1.47 -18.11
CA SER A 12 -1.72 1.21 -19.01
C SER A 12 -0.67 0.19 -18.53
N LEU A 13 -0.52 -0.83 -19.38
CA LEU A 13 0.33 -2.01 -19.25
C LEU A 13 1.82 -1.65 -19.14
N PHE A 14 2.57 -2.33 -18.26
CA PHE A 14 4.01 -2.51 -18.46
C PHE A 14 4.47 -3.90 -18.03
N THR A 15 4.92 -4.66 -19.03
CA THR A 15 5.72 -5.88 -18.93
C THR A 15 7.15 -5.51 -18.55
N ILE A 16 7.72 -6.13 -17.51
CA ILE A 16 9.17 -6.19 -17.34
C ILE A 16 9.58 -7.63 -17.04
N THR A 17 10.29 -8.22 -18.00
CA THR A 17 11.14 -9.39 -17.85
C THR A 17 12.51 -8.94 -17.34
N GLN A 18 13.01 -9.43 -16.20
CA GLN A 18 14.44 -9.78 -16.09
C GLN A 18 14.80 -10.64 -14.85
N THR A 19 15.90 -11.35 -15.04
CA THR A 19 16.43 -12.55 -14.37
C THR A 19 17.21 -12.31 -13.07
N CYS A 20 17.15 -13.27 -12.14
CA CYS A 20 17.95 -13.33 -10.91
C CYS A 20 19.38 -13.87 -11.14
N PRO A 21 20.40 -13.37 -10.40
CA PRO A 21 21.61 -14.13 -10.12
C PRO A 21 21.59 -14.74 -8.70
N ASN A 22 22.08 -15.98 -8.61
CA ASN A 22 22.42 -16.70 -7.37
C ASN A 22 23.71 -16.12 -6.74
N HIS A 23 23.80 -16.10 -5.40
CA HIS A 23 24.62 -17.03 -4.60
C HIS A 23 24.81 -16.53 -3.15
N SER A 24 24.43 -17.40 -2.22
CA SER A 24 24.97 -17.68 -0.87
C SER A 24 25.71 -16.59 -0.09
N SER A 25 25.11 -16.19 1.04
CA SER A 25 25.81 -16.09 2.34
C SER A 25 24.81 -15.89 3.48
N LEU A 26 24.72 -16.87 4.39
CA LEU A 26 24.03 -16.74 5.67
C LEU A 26 24.87 -15.82 6.57
N HIS A 27 24.46 -14.57 6.72
CA HIS A 27 24.92 -13.71 7.80
C HIS A 27 23.71 -13.27 8.64
N THR A 28 23.80 -13.57 9.93
CA THR A 28 22.91 -13.15 11.02
C THR A 28 22.42 -11.72 10.81
N LEU A 29 21.16 -11.57 10.41
CA LEU A 29 20.51 -10.29 10.18
C LEU A 29 20.12 -9.66 11.52
N THR A 30 21.01 -8.85 12.10
CA THR A 30 20.57 -7.75 12.97
C THR A 30 19.76 -6.79 12.11
N LEU A 31 18.43 -6.86 12.24
CA LEU A 31 17.47 -5.90 11.69
C LEU A 31 17.83 -4.51 12.18
N LYS A 32 18.54 -3.74 11.35
CA LYS A 32 18.78 -2.32 11.56
C LYS A 32 17.48 -1.60 11.22
N MET A 33 16.71 -1.22 12.24
CA MET A 33 15.43 -0.52 12.06
C MET A 33 15.71 0.93 11.61
N PRO A 34 15.33 1.37 10.41
CA PRO A 34 15.33 2.79 10.07
C PRO A 34 14.03 3.44 10.58
N GLU A 35 14.14 4.70 10.99
CA GLU A 35 13.10 5.57 11.57
C GLU A 35 12.50 5.09 12.90
N THR A 36 12.83 5.77 14.00
CA THR A 36 12.20 5.54 15.31
C THR A 36 10.79 6.11 15.30
N TYR A 37 9.82 5.30 14.90
CA TYR A 37 8.42 5.63 15.08
C TYR A 37 8.12 5.86 16.57
N ASN A 38 7.58 7.03 16.91
CA ASN A 38 7.20 7.36 18.29
C ASN A 38 5.85 6.75 18.71
N LYS A 39 5.14 6.11 17.78
CA LYS A 39 3.82 5.48 17.97
C LYS A 39 3.78 4.15 17.23
N ALA A 40 3.04 3.19 17.79
CA ALA A 40 2.84 1.89 17.17
C ALA A 40 1.39 1.42 17.37
N PHE A 41 0.85 0.75 16.36
CA PHE A 41 -0.42 0.03 16.43
C PHE A 41 -0.20 -1.49 16.47
N ILE A 42 -1.28 -2.21 16.76
CA ILE A 42 -1.36 -3.63 16.46
C ILE A 42 -1.56 -3.75 14.94
N PRO A 43 -0.75 -4.54 14.22
CA PRO A 43 -0.92 -4.73 12.78
C PRO A 43 -2.34 -5.19 12.45
N LEU A 44 -2.96 -4.60 11.42
CA LEU A 44 -4.23 -5.07 10.91
C LEU A 44 -4.04 -6.40 10.17
N GLU A 45 -4.94 -7.34 10.43
CA GLU A 45 -5.05 -8.56 9.65
C GLU A 45 -5.56 -8.21 8.24
N SER A 46 -4.93 -8.79 7.21
CA SER A 46 -5.35 -8.63 5.81
C SER A 46 -6.61 -9.47 5.54
N ASN A 47 -7.72 -9.05 6.12
CA ASN A 47 -8.99 -9.76 6.10
C ASN A 47 -10.12 -8.77 5.73
N PRO A 48 -10.94 -9.06 4.71
CA PRO A 48 -12.01 -8.17 4.30
C PRO A 48 -12.98 -7.80 5.43
N LEU A 49 -13.25 -8.69 6.38
CA LEU A 49 -14.13 -8.39 7.52
C LEU A 49 -13.55 -7.27 8.38
N VAL A 50 -12.26 -7.34 8.69
CA VAL A 50 -11.54 -6.32 9.48
C VAL A 50 -11.54 -4.98 8.75
N PHE A 51 -11.27 -4.98 7.44
CA PHE A 51 -11.27 -3.74 6.65
C PHE A 51 -12.68 -3.16 6.51
N ASN A 52 -13.70 -3.99 6.35
CA ASN A 52 -15.09 -3.56 6.23
C ASN A 52 -15.63 -2.95 7.53
N GLU A 53 -15.28 -3.54 8.67
CA GLU A 53 -15.56 -2.93 9.98
C GLU A 53 -14.87 -1.57 10.13
N LEU A 54 -13.61 -1.47 9.71
CA LEU A 54 -12.85 -0.23 9.78
C LEU A 54 -13.46 0.87 8.90
N ILE A 55 -13.77 0.61 7.62
CA ILE A 55 -14.35 1.65 6.75
C ILE A 55 -15.75 2.06 7.19
N ALA A 56 -16.55 1.13 7.72
CA ALA A 56 -17.84 1.45 8.29
C ALA A 56 -17.71 2.40 9.50
N ALA A 57 -16.71 2.17 10.36
CA ALA A 57 -16.41 3.06 11.48
C ALA A 57 -15.89 4.44 11.03
N LEU A 58 -15.23 4.51 9.87
CA LEU A 58 -14.78 5.75 9.24
C LEU A 58 -15.89 6.50 8.49
N GLY A 59 -17.11 5.95 8.41
CA GLY A 59 -18.27 6.59 7.79
C GLY A 59 -18.58 6.17 6.36
N ALA A 60 -17.86 5.19 5.80
CA ALA A 60 -18.10 4.74 4.44
C ALA A 60 -19.51 4.14 4.24
N SER A 61 -20.09 4.43 3.08
CA SER A 61 -21.35 3.86 2.62
C SER A 61 -21.30 2.34 2.53
N ARG A 62 -22.42 1.67 2.85
CA ARG A 62 -22.57 0.21 2.73
C ARG A 62 -22.42 -0.33 1.30
N ASN A 63 -22.43 0.55 0.30
CA ASN A 63 -22.20 0.20 -1.10
C ASN A 63 -20.70 0.00 -1.43
N LEU A 64 -19.81 0.36 -0.51
CA LEU A 64 -18.37 0.15 -0.60
C LEU A 64 -17.96 -0.94 0.38
N HIS A 65 -17.23 -1.95 -0.11
CA HIS A 65 -16.67 -3.01 0.72
C HIS A 65 -15.42 -3.58 0.09
N PHE A 66 -14.50 -4.05 0.93
CA PHE A 66 -13.42 -4.93 0.58
C PHE A 66 -13.93 -6.37 0.44
N GLN A 67 -13.32 -7.10 -0.49
CA GLN A 67 -13.50 -8.53 -0.68
C GLN A 67 -12.15 -9.16 -1.02
N ASP A 68 -12.01 -10.46 -0.78
CA ASP A 68 -10.82 -11.19 -1.16
C ASP A 68 -10.68 -11.26 -2.69
N VAL A 69 -9.43 -11.29 -3.14
CA VAL A 69 -9.05 -11.53 -4.53
C VAL A 69 -8.24 -12.82 -4.56
N PHE A 70 -8.81 -13.86 -5.17
CA PHE A 70 -8.19 -15.19 -5.22
C PHE A 70 -7.16 -15.34 -6.34
N ALA A 71 -7.33 -14.60 -7.44
CA ALA A 71 -6.43 -14.62 -8.59
C ALA A 71 -6.37 -13.23 -9.24
N LEU A 72 -5.19 -12.86 -9.74
CA LEU A 72 -4.95 -11.59 -10.45
C LEU A 72 -4.70 -11.80 -11.96
N ASP A 73 -4.38 -13.03 -12.34
CA ASP A 73 -4.03 -13.44 -13.70
C ASP A 73 -5.23 -13.91 -14.53
N ASP A 74 -6.37 -14.17 -13.89
CA ASP A 74 -7.63 -14.49 -14.56
C ASP A 74 -8.73 -13.46 -14.21
N PRO A 75 -9.18 -12.65 -15.20
CA PRO A 75 -10.19 -11.62 -14.98
C PRO A 75 -11.56 -12.19 -14.57
N ALA A 76 -11.82 -13.48 -14.77
CA ALA A 76 -13.06 -14.11 -14.33
C ALA A 76 -13.21 -14.16 -12.79
N PHE A 77 -12.09 -14.09 -12.05
CA PHE A 77 -12.08 -14.05 -10.58
C PHE A 77 -12.09 -12.63 -10.01
N LEU A 78 -12.04 -11.60 -10.86
CA LEU A 78 -12.08 -10.21 -10.44
C LEU A 78 -13.52 -9.68 -10.43
N PRO A 79 -13.92 -8.94 -9.38
CA PRO A 79 -15.21 -8.26 -9.40
C PRO A 79 -15.28 -7.24 -10.55
N PRO A 80 -16.47 -7.01 -11.13
CA PRO A 80 -16.63 -6.18 -12.33
C PRO A 80 -16.31 -4.70 -12.10
N LYS A 81 -16.23 -4.25 -10.85
CA LYS A 81 -15.86 -2.89 -10.46
C LYS A 81 -14.89 -2.96 -9.29
N ILE A 82 -13.68 -2.47 -9.53
CA ILE A 82 -12.61 -2.36 -8.54
C ILE A 82 -12.25 -0.89 -8.44
N LEU A 83 -12.29 -0.34 -7.22
CA LEU A 83 -11.91 1.07 -6.97
C LEU A 83 -10.50 1.21 -6.40
N ALA A 84 -10.01 0.18 -5.72
CA ALA A 84 -8.66 0.10 -5.18
C ALA A 84 -8.26 -1.38 -5.00
N LEU A 85 -6.95 -1.65 -4.98
CA LEU A 85 -6.39 -2.95 -4.64
C LEU A 85 -5.40 -2.77 -3.49
N VAL A 86 -5.58 -3.53 -2.41
CA VAL A 86 -4.64 -3.56 -1.28
C VAL A 86 -3.86 -4.87 -1.35
N LEU A 87 -2.54 -4.78 -1.49
CA LEU A 87 -1.66 -5.93 -1.58
C LEU A 87 -0.81 -6.03 -0.31
N VAL A 88 -0.82 -7.20 0.30
CA VAL A 88 0.09 -7.56 1.40
C VAL A 88 1.12 -8.55 0.89
N PHE A 89 2.40 -8.21 1.05
CA PHE A 89 3.50 -9.08 0.65
C PHE A 89 4.66 -8.98 1.65
N PRO A 90 5.46 -10.05 1.82
CA PRO A 90 6.63 -10.02 2.67
C PRO A 90 7.70 -9.12 2.05
N THR A 91 8.28 -8.25 2.87
CA THR A 91 9.41 -7.41 2.44
C THR A 91 10.73 -8.13 2.63
N THR A 92 11.69 -7.88 1.73
CA THR A 92 13.07 -8.37 1.85
C THR A 92 14.01 -7.24 2.26
N PRO A 93 15.17 -7.52 2.88
CA PRO A 93 16.14 -6.47 3.21
C PRO A 93 16.54 -5.62 1.99
N THR A 94 16.68 -6.25 0.82
CA THR A 94 16.97 -5.55 -0.45
C THR A 94 15.84 -4.62 -0.85
N TYR A 95 14.58 -5.05 -0.68
CA TYR A 95 13.41 -4.22 -0.96
C TYR A 95 13.37 -2.99 -0.04
N GLU A 96 13.54 -3.19 1.27
CA GLU A 96 13.53 -2.11 2.26
C GLU A 96 14.69 -1.12 2.03
N ALA A 97 15.87 -1.60 1.63
CA ALA A 97 17.01 -0.75 1.28
C ALA A 97 16.74 0.10 0.03
N ARG A 98 16.08 -0.49 -0.99
CA ARG A 98 15.64 0.26 -2.18
C ARG A 98 14.65 1.36 -1.80
N LEU A 99 13.66 1.05 -0.95
CA LEU A 99 12.69 2.05 -0.48
C LEU A 99 13.36 3.20 0.28
N THR A 100 14.29 2.87 1.17
CA THR A 100 15.02 3.90 1.93
C THR A 100 15.81 4.84 1.00
N ALA A 101 16.39 4.31 -0.07
CA ALA A 101 17.10 5.11 -1.06
C ALA A 101 16.15 5.98 -1.90
N GLU A 102 14.99 5.45 -2.28
CA GLU A 102 13.93 6.19 -3.01
C GLU A 102 13.37 7.31 -2.14
N ASP A 103 13.06 7.04 -0.87
CA ASP A 103 12.54 8.02 0.09
C ASP A 103 13.56 9.14 0.40
N ALA A 104 14.86 8.82 0.45
CA ALA A 104 15.91 9.82 0.71
C ALA A 104 16.07 10.83 -0.44
N GLY A 105 15.70 10.46 -1.66
CA GLY A 105 15.69 11.33 -2.84
C GLY A 105 14.32 11.92 -3.17
N ALA A 106 13.26 11.45 -2.52
CA ALA A 106 11.91 11.94 -2.74
C ALA A 106 11.73 13.32 -2.12
N LYS A 107 11.11 14.23 -2.88
CA LYS A 107 10.57 15.48 -2.31
C LYS A 107 9.54 15.13 -1.26
N ASP A 108 9.48 15.93 -0.20
CA ASP A 108 8.39 15.79 0.76
C ASP A 108 7.09 16.21 0.07
N TRP A 109 6.31 15.21 -0.34
CA TRP A 109 5.03 15.36 -1.01
C TRP A 109 4.03 16.22 -0.24
N MET A 110 4.21 16.37 1.08
CA MET A 110 3.37 17.25 1.90
C MET A 110 3.83 18.72 1.89
N VAL A 111 4.97 19.04 1.26
CA VAL A 111 5.63 20.36 1.30
C VAL A 111 5.86 20.94 -0.09
N GLU A 112 6.25 20.13 -1.07
CA GLU A 112 6.49 20.54 -2.45
C GLU A 112 5.53 19.79 -3.39
N HIS A 113 4.39 20.39 -3.70
CA HIS A 113 3.43 19.87 -4.68
C HIS A 113 3.28 20.86 -5.83
N ASP A 114 3.44 20.40 -7.07
CA ASP A 114 3.05 21.15 -8.26
C ASP A 114 1.55 20.95 -8.45
N GLU A 115 0.76 21.99 -8.17
CA GLU A 115 -0.70 21.96 -8.07
C GLU A 115 -1.43 21.62 -9.38
N GLU A 116 -0.71 21.49 -10.50
CA GLU A 116 -1.32 21.51 -11.84
C GLU A 116 -1.70 20.12 -12.39
N ASP A 117 -1.21 19.00 -11.84
CA ASP A 117 -1.38 17.68 -12.49
C ASP A 117 -1.73 16.47 -11.59
N GLU A 118 -1.94 16.64 -10.28
CA GLU A 118 -2.03 15.49 -9.38
C GLU A 118 -3.32 15.38 -8.55
N ASP A 119 -4.22 14.52 -9.01
CA ASP A 119 -5.46 14.12 -8.33
C ASP A 119 -5.24 13.14 -7.16
N ALA A 120 -3.99 12.76 -6.86
CA ALA A 120 -3.68 11.69 -5.91
C ALA A 120 -3.41 12.23 -4.48
N VAL A 121 -4.15 11.72 -3.51
CA VAL A 121 -3.93 12.00 -2.07
C VAL A 121 -2.96 10.97 -1.49
N TRP A 122 -1.82 11.44 -1.00
CA TRP A 122 -0.78 10.60 -0.39
C TRP A 122 -0.58 10.88 1.10
N PHE A 123 -0.78 9.86 1.94
CA PHE A 123 -0.45 9.87 3.36
C PHE A 123 0.88 9.17 3.64
N LYS A 124 1.89 9.91 4.13
CA LYS A 124 3.14 9.32 4.63
C LYS A 124 2.88 8.53 5.93
N GLN A 125 3.31 7.26 5.96
CA GLN A 125 3.22 6.46 7.18
C GLN A 125 4.15 7.01 8.26
N THR A 126 3.59 7.42 9.39
CA THR A 126 4.35 7.97 10.54
C THR A 126 4.09 7.20 11.84
N ILE A 127 3.36 6.08 11.77
CA ILE A 127 3.04 5.20 12.90
C ILE A 127 3.48 3.77 12.55
N ASN A 128 4.24 3.13 13.44
CA ASN A 128 4.69 1.75 13.23
C ASN A 128 3.51 0.78 13.19
N ASN A 129 3.61 -0.27 12.38
CA ASN A 129 2.57 -1.29 12.17
C ASN A 129 1.21 -0.76 11.66
N ALA A 130 1.14 0.50 11.21
CA ALA A 130 -0.11 1.10 10.75
C ALA A 130 -0.34 0.96 9.24
N CYS A 131 0.50 0.21 8.51
CA CYS A 131 0.43 0.11 7.04
C CYS A 131 -0.96 -0.27 6.52
N GLY A 132 -1.68 -1.19 7.19
CA GLY A 132 -3.05 -1.53 6.82
C GLY A 132 -4.03 -0.35 6.94
N LEU A 133 -3.89 0.49 7.97
CA LEU A 133 -4.70 1.70 8.12
C LEU A 133 -4.38 2.70 7.01
N TYR A 134 -3.09 2.96 6.75
CA TYR A 134 -2.68 3.86 5.68
C TYR A 134 -3.18 3.38 4.32
N ALA A 135 -3.10 2.07 4.03
CA ALA A 135 -3.65 1.50 2.80
C ALA A 135 -5.17 1.74 2.66
N VAL A 136 -5.94 1.62 3.75
CA VAL A 136 -7.38 1.94 3.76
C VAL A 136 -7.62 3.43 3.53
N LEU A 137 -6.86 4.31 4.18
CA LEU A 137 -6.97 5.76 3.97
C LEU A 137 -6.67 6.15 2.53
N HIS A 138 -5.60 5.61 1.95
CA HIS A 138 -5.26 5.80 0.54
C HIS A 138 -6.38 5.29 -0.38
N ALA A 139 -6.94 4.11 -0.11
CA ALA A 139 -8.03 3.55 -0.90
C ALA A 139 -9.30 4.43 -0.86
N LEU A 140 -9.63 5.00 0.29
CA LEU A 140 -10.83 5.81 0.48
C LEU A 140 -10.68 7.26 -0.04
N ALA A 141 -9.49 7.85 0.07
CA ALA A 141 -9.26 9.24 -0.31
C ALA A 141 -9.08 9.45 -1.82
N ASN A 142 -8.89 8.36 -2.59
CA ASN A 142 -8.51 8.43 -4.01
C ASN A 142 -9.59 7.92 -4.96
N GLY A 143 -9.52 8.39 -6.21
CA GLY A 143 -10.40 7.94 -7.30
C GLY A 143 -11.88 8.16 -6.99
N ARG A 144 -12.71 7.17 -7.34
CA ARG A 144 -14.17 7.22 -7.12
C ARG A 144 -14.60 6.68 -5.76
N ALA A 145 -13.67 6.16 -4.95
CA ALA A 145 -14.00 5.69 -3.60
C ALA A 145 -14.45 6.84 -2.68
N LYS A 146 -13.92 8.05 -2.92
CA LYS A 146 -14.30 9.28 -2.20
C LYS A 146 -15.79 9.62 -2.31
N ASP A 147 -16.46 9.17 -3.38
CA ASP A 147 -17.89 9.40 -3.59
C ASP A 147 -18.78 8.57 -2.63
N PHE A 148 -18.16 7.67 -1.84
CA PHE A 148 -18.83 6.79 -0.89
C PHE A 148 -18.54 7.14 0.58
N LEU A 149 -17.89 8.26 0.86
CA LEU A 149 -17.64 8.79 2.20
C LEU A 149 -18.67 9.85 2.61
#